data_AF-A0A3D4MI72-F1
#
_entry.id   AF-A0A3D4MI72-F1
#
_cell.length_a   1.000
_cell.length_b   1.000
_cell.length_c   1.000
_cell.angle_alpha   90.00
_cell.angle_beta   90.00
_cell.angle_gamma   90.00
#
_symmetry.space_group_name_H-M   'P 1'
#
loop_
_entity.id
_entity.type
_entity.pdbx_description
1 polymer ?
#
loop_
_entity_poly.entity_id
_entity_poly.type
_entity_poly.pdbx_seq_one_letter_code
_entity_poly.pdbx_strand_id
1 'polypeptide(L)'
;MTKEERKQKRELKHWNQEVKLIPKMIEIYCHGHHHTKKKELCPECQELKEYSLYRLSKCPFKVNKGFCSFCKIHCYKPDMREKIKDVMRYSGPRMTFTHPIFSISHVVQMIKYKKSLKRKETEKND
;
A
#
# COMPACT_ATOMS: atom_id res chain seq x y z
N MET A 1 23.58 14.82 -5.08
CA MET A 1 22.28 14.75 -4.37
C MET A 1 22.32 15.70 -3.17
N THR A 2 21.58 16.80 -3.25
CA THR A 2 21.53 17.90 -2.27
C THR A 2 20.89 17.46 -0.95
N LYS A 3 21.03 18.28 0.11
CA LYS A 3 20.42 17.98 1.43
C LYS A 3 18.89 17.99 1.33
N GLU A 4 18.36 18.86 0.48
CA GLU A 4 16.94 19.07 0.20
C GLU A 4 16.35 17.86 -0.55
N GLU A 5 17.05 17.33 -1.56
CA GLU A 5 16.66 16.11 -2.27
C GLU A 5 16.66 14.88 -1.34
N ARG A 6 17.65 14.78 -0.44
CA ARG A 6 17.71 13.72 0.57
C ARG A 6 16.52 13.78 1.53
N LYS A 7 16.10 14.99 1.93
CA LYS A 7 14.95 15.22 2.80
C LYS A 7 13.64 14.83 2.10
N GLN A 8 13.40 15.34 0.89
CA GLN A 8 12.21 15.01 0.11
C GLN A 8 12.11 13.50 -0.17
N LYS A 9 13.22 12.83 -0.51
CA LYS A 9 13.24 11.38 -0.73
C LYS A 9 12.84 10.58 0.52
N ARG A 10 13.21 11.06 1.72
CA ARG A 10 12.81 10.45 3.00
C ARG A 10 11.32 10.64 3.25
N GLU A 11 10.80 11.84 3.04
CA GLU A 11 9.39 12.17 3.29
C GLU A 11 8.43 11.48 2.31
N LEU A 12 8.85 11.27 1.06
CA LEU A 12 8.06 10.55 0.04
C LEU A 12 8.29 9.03 0.07
N LYS A 13 9.15 8.51 0.96
CA LYS A 13 9.56 7.10 0.96
C LYS A 13 8.36 6.15 1.02
N HIS A 14 7.42 6.37 1.94
CA HIS A 14 6.26 5.50 2.09
C HIS A 14 5.30 5.61 0.91
N TRP A 15 5.08 6.82 0.39
CA TRP A 15 4.26 7.01 -0.81
C TRP A 15 4.85 6.27 -2.02
N ASN A 16 6.16 6.39 -2.24
CA ASN A 16 6.88 5.68 -3.31
C ASN A 16 6.79 4.16 -3.15
N GLN A 17 6.80 3.65 -1.91
CA GLN A 17 6.63 2.23 -1.65
C GLN A 17 5.21 1.77 -2.02
N GLU A 18 4.17 2.50 -1.62
CA GLU A 18 2.78 2.16 -1.94
C GLU A 18 2.51 2.19 -3.45
N VAL A 19 3.02 3.20 -4.16
CA VAL A 19 2.88 3.32 -5.63
C VAL A 19 3.46 2.12 -6.37
N LYS A 20 4.56 1.54 -5.86
CA LYS A 20 5.17 0.34 -6.43
C LYS A 20 4.48 -0.94 -5.96
N LEU A 21 4.02 -0.94 -4.72
CA LEU A 21 3.48 -2.14 -4.06
C LEU A 21 2.10 -2.50 -4.57
N ILE A 22 1.17 -1.54 -4.63
CA ILE A 22 -0.22 -1.82 -4.98
C ILE A 22 -0.35 -2.53 -6.34
N PRO A 23 0.30 -2.05 -7.43
CA PRO A 23 0.26 -2.76 -8.70
C PRO A 23 0.74 -4.20 -8.58
N LYS A 24 1.81 -4.44 -7.81
CA LYS A 24 2.36 -5.79 -7.64
C LYS A 24 1.43 -6.73 -6.89
N MET A 25 0.74 -6.21 -5.87
CA MET A 25 -0.27 -6.97 -5.15
C MET A 25 -1.46 -7.32 -6.06
N ILE A 26 -1.89 -6.39 -6.92
CA ILE A 26 -2.97 -6.63 -7.88
C ILE A 26 -2.58 -7.68 -8.93
N GLU A 27 -1.34 -7.66 -9.42
CA GLU A 27 -0.82 -8.71 -10.32
C GLU A 27 -0.91 -10.10 -9.69
N ILE A 28 -0.43 -10.25 -8.44
CA ILE A 28 -0.48 -11.52 -7.71
C ILE A 28 -1.93 -12.00 -7.52
N TYR A 29 -2.83 -11.08 -7.20
CA TYR A 29 -4.26 -11.40 -7.04
C TYR A 29 -4.87 -11.85 -8.37
N CYS A 30 -4.67 -11.09 -9.43
CA CYS A 30 -5.24 -11.38 -10.75
C CYS A 30 -4.78 -12.75 -11.28
N HIS A 31 -3.48 -13.04 -11.23
CA HIS A 31 -2.96 -14.33 -11.70
C HIS A 31 -3.40 -15.50 -10.83
N GLY A 32 -3.56 -15.27 -9.52
CA GLY A 32 -3.96 -16.32 -8.58
C GLY A 32 -5.47 -16.59 -8.55
N HIS A 33 -6.30 -15.56 -8.74
CA HIS A 33 -7.75 -15.65 -8.58
C HIS A 33 -8.49 -15.77 -9.92
N HIS A 34 -8.00 -15.07 -10.95
CA HIS A 34 -8.63 -15.05 -12.28
C HIS A 34 -7.86 -15.88 -13.32
N HIS A 35 -6.81 -16.58 -12.90
CA HIS A 35 -5.99 -17.45 -13.75
C HIS A 35 -5.47 -16.78 -15.05
N THR A 36 -5.26 -15.46 -15.02
CA THR A 36 -4.78 -14.72 -16.20
C THR A 36 -3.35 -15.11 -16.56
N LYS A 37 -3.02 -15.07 -17.86
CA LYS A 37 -1.67 -15.36 -18.36
C LYS A 37 -0.65 -14.41 -17.73
N LYS A 38 0.54 -14.92 -17.43
CA LYS A 38 1.65 -14.14 -16.85
C LYS A 38 1.86 -12.85 -17.67
N LYS A 39 1.81 -11.68 -17.01
CA LYS A 39 1.95 -10.30 -17.54
C LYS A 39 0.67 -9.59 -17.99
N GLU A 40 -0.48 -10.26 -18.04
CA GLU A 40 -1.74 -9.61 -18.38
C GLU A 40 -2.67 -9.54 -17.16
N LEU A 41 -3.20 -8.33 -16.90
CA LEU A 41 -4.28 -8.12 -15.93
C LEU A 41 -5.61 -8.27 -16.64
N CYS A 42 -6.60 -8.86 -15.96
CA CYS A 42 -7.98 -8.79 -16.46
C CYS A 42 -8.49 -7.33 -16.39
N PRO A 43 -9.54 -6.98 -17.16
CA PRO A 43 -10.08 -5.63 -17.19
C PRO A 43 -10.40 -5.06 -15.79
N GLU A 44 -10.98 -5.88 -14.91
CA GLU A 44 -11.32 -5.46 -13.55
C GLU A 44 -10.08 -5.14 -12.69
N CYS A 45 -9.05 -5.98 -12.74
CA CYS A 45 -7.81 -5.75 -12.00
C CYS A 45 -7.03 -4.56 -12.57
N GLN A 46 -7.13 -4.33 -13.88
CA GLN A 46 -6.55 -3.15 -14.50
C GLN A 46 -7.26 -1.87 -14.05
N GLU A 47 -8.60 -1.86 -14.04
CA GLU A 47 -9.39 -0.74 -13.51
C GLU A 47 -9.03 -0.44 -12.04
N LEU A 48 -8.94 -1.48 -11.21
CA LEU A 48 -8.56 -1.31 -9.80
C LEU A 48 -7.15 -0.74 -9.64
N LYS A 49 -6.21 -1.16 -10.48
CA LYS A 49 -4.82 -0.64 -10.48
C LYS A 49 -4.79 0.83 -10.86
N GLU A 50 -5.45 1.20 -11.95
CA GLU A 50 -5.49 2.60 -12.43
C GLU A 50 -6.20 3.50 -11.41
N TYR A 51 -7.33 3.05 -10.87
CA TYR A 51 -8.04 3.74 -9.80
C TYR A 51 -7.14 3.96 -8.57
N SER A 52 -6.43 2.93 -8.14
CA SER A 52 -5.57 2.99 -6.96
C SER A 52 -4.42 3.98 -7.15
N LEU A 53 -3.77 3.97 -8.33
CA LEU A 53 -2.70 4.91 -8.68
C LEU A 53 -3.21 6.34 -8.78
N TYR A 54 -4.40 6.55 -9.34
CA TYR A 54 -5.05 7.85 -9.38
C TYR A 54 -5.36 8.39 -7.97
N ARG A 55 -5.88 7.55 -7.06
CA ARG A 55 -6.10 7.97 -5.67
C ARG A 55 -4.79 8.26 -4.93
N LEU A 56 -3.72 7.51 -5.22
CA LEU A 56 -2.39 7.75 -4.65
C LEU A 56 -1.79 9.06 -5.13
N SER A 57 -1.97 9.44 -6.41
CA SER A 57 -1.43 10.70 -6.95
C SER A 57 -2.09 11.92 -6.32
N LYS A 58 -3.38 11.82 -5.98
CA LYS A 58 -4.17 12.87 -5.30
C LYS A 58 -4.18 12.76 -3.77
N CYS A 59 -3.27 11.99 -3.17
CA CYS A 59 -3.24 11.81 -1.73
C CYS A 59 -2.80 13.11 -1.01
N PRO A 60 -3.59 13.64 -0.05
CA PRO A 60 -3.22 14.86 0.67
C PRO A 60 -2.01 14.65 1.60
N PHE A 61 -1.77 13.40 2.02
CA PHE A 61 -0.67 13.03 2.91
C PHE A 61 0.60 12.59 2.17
N LYS A 62 0.77 12.97 0.89
CA LYS A 62 1.88 12.51 0.03
C LYS A 62 3.26 12.66 0.71
N VAL A 63 3.47 13.77 1.41
CA VAL A 63 4.66 14.05 2.22
C VAL A 63 4.42 13.52 3.64
N ASN A 64 5.33 12.67 4.14
CA ASN A 64 5.21 12.01 5.45
C ASN A 64 3.98 11.10 5.59
N LYS A 65 3.60 10.44 4.49
CA LYS A 65 2.50 9.49 4.47
C LYS A 65 2.74 8.34 5.44
N GLY A 66 1.72 7.97 6.22
CA GLY A 66 1.66 6.67 6.91
C GLY A 66 1.23 5.54 5.96
N PHE A 67 0.82 4.42 6.53
CA PHE A 67 0.23 3.31 5.77
C PHE A 67 -1.24 3.60 5.44
N CYS A 68 -1.67 3.32 4.20
CA CYS A 68 -3.08 3.45 3.79
C CYS A 68 -4.07 2.70 4.69
N SER A 69 -3.68 1.55 5.26
CA SER A 69 -4.53 0.74 6.14
C SER A 69 -4.88 1.44 7.46
N PHE A 70 -4.09 2.42 7.89
CA PHE A 70 -4.32 3.24 9.08
C PHE A 70 -4.62 4.70 8.73
N CYS A 71 -4.96 4.97 7.48
CA CYS A 71 -5.24 6.32 7.03
C CYS A 71 -6.52 6.85 7.71
N LYS A 72 -6.47 8.11 8.17
CA LYS A 72 -7.59 8.76 8.86
C LYS A 72 -8.75 9.12 7.92
N ILE A 73 -8.50 9.17 6.61
CA ILE A 73 -9.50 9.57 5.61
C ILE A 73 -9.99 8.37 4.81
N HIS A 74 -11.24 8.46 4.38
CA HIS A 74 -11.87 7.50 3.50
C HIS A 74 -11.75 7.93 2.05
N CYS A 75 -10.61 7.62 1.42
CA CYS A 75 -10.36 8.05 0.04
C CYS A 75 -10.88 7.07 -1.03
N TYR A 76 -11.02 5.79 -0.74
CA TYR A 76 -11.58 4.83 -1.71
C TYR A 76 -13.10 4.83 -1.65
N LYS A 77 -13.75 4.72 -2.82
CA LYS A 77 -15.17 4.36 -2.92
C LYS A 77 -15.40 3.02 -2.19
N PRO A 78 -16.58 2.79 -1.57
CA PRO A 78 -16.86 1.57 -0.82
C PRO A 78 -16.53 0.28 -1.60
N ASP A 79 -17.04 0.16 -2.83
CA ASP A 79 -16.85 -1.04 -3.66
C ASP A 79 -15.36 -1.27 -3.98
N MET A 80 -14.65 -0.22 -4.39
CA MET A 80 -13.21 -0.30 -4.69
C MET A 80 -12.37 -0.57 -3.44
N ARG A 81 -12.84 -0.13 -2.27
CA ARG A 81 -12.20 -0.41 -0.98
C ARG A 81 -12.27 -1.89 -0.63
N GLU A 82 -13.40 -2.54 -0.89
CA GLU A 82 -13.54 -3.97 -0.63
C GLU A 82 -12.62 -4.76 -1.56
N LYS A 83 -12.63 -4.45 -2.87
CA LYS A 83 -11.73 -5.06 -3.84
C LYS A 83 -10.25 -4.95 -3.45
N ILE A 84 -9.78 -3.76 -3.06
CA ILE A 84 -8.37 -3.60 -2.66
C ILE A 84 -8.05 -4.31 -1.35
N LYS A 85 -9.01 -4.44 -0.42
CA LYS A 85 -8.82 -5.22 0.81
C LYS A 85 -8.65 -6.71 0.50
N ASP A 86 -9.43 -7.24 -0.44
CA ASP A 86 -9.31 -8.63 -0.86
C ASP A 86 -7.97 -8.90 -1.55
N VAL A 87 -7.54 -7.99 -2.43
CA VAL A 87 -6.19 -8.00 -3.00
C VAL A 87 -5.13 -7.98 -1.89
N MET A 88 -5.24 -7.09 -0.91
CA MET A 88 -4.27 -7.00 0.18
C MET A 88 -4.22 -8.30 1.01
N ARG A 89 -5.38 -8.87 1.33
CA ARG A 89 -5.52 -10.11 2.11
C ARG A 89 -4.96 -11.32 1.37
N TYR A 90 -5.22 -11.41 0.06
CA TYR A 90 -4.76 -12.52 -0.76
C TYR A 90 -3.27 -12.44 -1.08
N SER A 91 -2.81 -11.26 -1.52
CA SER A 91 -1.45 -11.07 -2.02
C SER A 91 -0.42 -10.86 -0.92
N GLY A 92 -0.82 -10.35 0.25
CA GLY A 92 0.07 -10.10 1.38
C GLY A 92 0.92 -11.33 1.78
N PRO A 93 0.30 -12.47 2.14
CA PRO A 93 1.03 -13.70 2.46
C PRO A 93 1.78 -14.31 1.27
N ARG A 94 1.31 -14.07 0.04
CA ARG A 94 1.91 -14.65 -1.18
C ARG A 94 3.13 -13.89 -1.68
N MET A 95 3.23 -12.61 -1.33
CA MET A 95 4.34 -11.77 -1.74
C MET A 95 5.65 -12.12 -1.02
N THR A 96 5.60 -12.88 0.07
CA THR A 96 6.79 -13.46 0.71
C THR A 96 7.52 -14.45 -0.20
N PHE A 97 6.79 -15.17 -1.06
CA PHE A 97 7.41 -16.11 -2.00
C PHE A 97 8.06 -15.39 -3.19
N THR A 98 7.51 -14.27 -3.63
CA THR A 98 8.06 -13.52 -4.78
C THR A 98 9.08 -12.47 -4.38
N HIS A 99 8.87 -11.80 -3.25
CA HIS A 99 9.65 -10.65 -2.78
C HIS A 99 9.85 -10.67 -1.26
N PRO A 100 10.53 -11.71 -0.72
CA PRO A 100 10.60 -11.99 0.73
C PRO A 100 11.12 -10.81 1.55
N ILE A 101 12.21 -10.19 1.10
CA ILE A 101 12.87 -9.09 1.81
C ILE A 101 11.92 -7.88 1.92
N PHE A 102 11.23 -7.55 0.83
CA PHE A 102 10.32 -6.41 0.80
C PHE A 102 9.09 -6.66 1.67
N SER A 103 8.46 -7.83 1.55
CA SER A 103 7.24 -8.15 2.30
C SER A 103 7.49 -8.20 3.81
N ILE A 104 8.59 -8.82 4.25
CA ILE A 104 8.95 -8.90 5.68
C ILE A 104 9.22 -7.49 6.22
N SER A 105 10.03 -6.71 5.51
CA SER A 105 10.34 -5.33 5.90
C SER A 105 9.08 -4.46 5.98
N HIS A 106 8.15 -4.61 5.03
CA HIS A 106 6.88 -3.90 5.03
C HIS A 106 6.00 -4.28 6.23
N VAL A 107 5.84 -5.58 6.50
CA VAL A 107 5.05 -6.07 7.64
C VAL A 107 5.64 -5.58 8.97
N VAL A 108 6.96 -5.65 9.14
CA VAL A 108 7.63 -5.14 10.35
C VAL A 108 7.41 -3.64 10.52
N GLN A 109 7.54 -2.85 9.45
CA GLN A 109 7.26 -1.41 9.49
C GLN A 109 5.80 -1.12 9.83
N MET A 110 4.86 -1.91 9.30
CA MET A 110 3.44 -1.80 9.60
C MET A 110 3.13 -2.10 11.07
N ILE A 111 3.73 -3.15 11.64
CA ILE A 111 3.58 -3.51 13.06
C ILE A 111 4.16 -2.42 13.97
N LYS A 112 5.36 -1.91 13.64
CA LYS A 112 5.98 -0.80 14.37
C LYS A 112 5.12 0.46 14.33
N TYR A 113 4.54 0.77 13.16
CA TYR A 113 3.62 1.90 13.00
C TYR A 113 2.34 1.72 13.83
N LYS A 114 1.74 0.53 13.82
CA LYS A 114 0.57 0.23 14.67
C LYS A 114 0.89 0.40 16.16
N LYS A 115 2.08 -0.05 16.61
CA LYS A 115 2.52 0.13 18.01
C LYS A 115 2.74 1.61 18.35
N SER A 116 3.29 2.41 17.45
CA SER A 116 3.50 3.84 17.69
C SER A 116 2.19 4.62 17.72
N LEU A 117 1.18 4.23 16.92
CA LEU A 117 -0.17 4.80 17.01
C LEU A 117 -0.81 4.50 18.36
N LYS A 118 -0.78 3.24 18.83
CA LYS A 118 -1.31 2.85 20.15
C LYS A 118 -0.67 3.64 21.30
N ARG A 119 0.65 3.84 21.25
CA ARG A 119 1.37 4.59 22.30
C ARG A 119 0.91 6.05 22.38
N LYS A 120 0.72 6.69 21.22
CA LYS A 120 0.22 8.07 21.15
C LYS A 120 -1.23 8.21 21.59
N GLU A 121 -2.02 7.15 21.48
CA GLU A 121 -3.40 7.10 21.95
C GLU A 121 -3.44 6.97 23.48
N THR A 122 -2.60 6.12 24.07
CA THR A 122 -2.46 6.04 25.53
C THR A 122 -1.95 7.35 26.15
N GLU A 123 -0.94 7.98 25.57
CA GLU A 123 -0.39 9.27 26.04
C GLU A 123 -1.36 10.46 25.95
N LYS A 124 -2.47 10.32 25.22
CA LYS A 124 -3.50 11.36 25.08
C LYS A 124 -4.70 11.12 26.01
N ASN A 125 -4.82 9.91 26.54
CA ASN A 125 -5.89 9.50 27.45
C ASN A 125 -5.47 9.58 28.93
N ASP A 126 -4.17 9.79 29.18
CA ASP A 126 -3.58 10.18 30.48
C ASP A 126 -3.45 11.71 30.55
#